data_AF-A0A961TAJ0-F1
#
_entry.id   AF-A0A961TAJ0-F1
#
_cell.length_a   1.000
_cell.length_b   1.000
_cell.length_c   1.000
_cell.angle_alpha   90.00
_cell.angle_beta   90.00
_cell.angle_gamma   90.00
#
_symmetry.space_group_name_H-M   'P 1'
#
loop_
_entity.id
_entity.type
_entity.pdbx_description
1 polymer ?
#
loop_
_entity_poly.entity_id
_entity_poly.type
_entity_poly.pdbx_seq_one_letter_code
_entity_poly.pdbx_strand_id
1 'polypeptide(L)'
;MRQTRLFITTNAAAARKVSAILEDVFEEDGWPVSAFEVDEDNGIWSVSVYADTEHAQEAETRMTLALEAADLPTGIGHEPLDDDDWVAKTLRELVPVRSGRFIVHGSHDRDAPRA
;
A
#
# COMPACT_ATOMS: atom_id res chain seq x y z
N MET A 1 -11.14 -2.52 9.15
CA MET A 1 -10.96 -3.92 8.65
C MET A 1 -9.47 -4.09 8.52
N ARG A 2 -8.88 -5.04 9.26
CA ARG A 2 -7.43 -5.16 9.31
C ARG A 2 -6.93 -5.84 8.05
N GLN A 3 -5.95 -5.28 7.38
CA GLN A 3 -5.35 -5.84 6.17
C GLN A 3 -3.95 -6.37 6.45
N THR A 4 -3.53 -7.35 5.65
CA THR A 4 -2.13 -7.79 5.57
C THR A 4 -1.67 -7.54 4.14
N ARG A 5 -0.57 -6.80 4.02
CA ARG A 5 0.13 -6.64 2.75
C ARG A 5 1.03 -7.85 2.51
N LEU A 6 0.79 -8.53 1.41
CA LEU A 6 1.68 -9.55 0.85
C LEU A 6 2.53 -8.88 -0.21
N PHE A 7 3.84 -9.11 -0.24
CA PHE A 7 4.67 -8.42 -1.22
C PHE A 7 5.88 -9.22 -1.67
N ILE A 8 6.36 -8.91 -2.87
CA ILE A 8 7.65 -9.39 -3.37
C ILE A 8 8.50 -8.22 -3.82
N THR A 9 9.81 -8.34 -3.68
CA THR A 9 10.78 -7.36 -4.21
C THR A 9 11.61 -7.98 -5.33
N THR A 10 11.74 -7.26 -6.43
CA THR A 10 12.43 -7.74 -7.63
C THR A 10 12.84 -6.57 -8.53
N ASN A 11 13.43 -6.83 -9.68
CA ASN A 11 13.75 -5.80 -10.67
C ASN A 11 12.50 -5.35 -11.45
N ALA A 12 12.58 -4.20 -12.12
CA ALA A 12 11.48 -3.64 -12.89
C ALA A 12 10.86 -4.58 -13.96
N ALA A 13 11.66 -5.43 -14.60
CA ALA A 13 11.16 -6.32 -15.64
C ALA A 13 10.31 -7.46 -15.07
N ALA A 14 10.76 -8.07 -13.97
CA ALA A 14 10.00 -9.08 -13.25
C ALA A 14 8.77 -8.46 -12.57
N ALA A 15 8.91 -7.28 -11.95
CA ALA A 15 7.80 -6.60 -11.28
C ALA A 15 6.62 -6.33 -12.21
N ARG A 16 6.87 -5.91 -13.46
CA ARG A 16 5.80 -5.72 -14.47
C ARG A 16 5.04 -7.02 -14.77
N LYS A 17 5.75 -8.15 -14.86
CA LYS A 17 5.12 -9.47 -15.10
C LYS A 17 4.31 -9.92 -13.88
N VAL A 18 4.90 -9.77 -12.69
CA VAL A 18 4.25 -10.08 -11.41
C VAL A 18 2.97 -9.26 -11.29
N SER A 19 3.03 -7.93 -11.47
CA SER A 19 1.85 -7.05 -11.36
C SER A 19 0.72 -7.50 -12.28
N ALA A 20 1.02 -7.73 -13.57
CA ALA A 20 0.01 -8.16 -14.54
C ALA A 20 -0.63 -9.50 -14.18
N ILE A 21 0.15 -10.46 -13.68
CA ILE A 21 -0.38 -11.76 -13.24
C ILE A 21 -1.27 -11.59 -12.01
N LEU A 22 -0.83 -10.82 -11.01
CA LEU A 22 -1.59 -10.66 -9.78
C LEU A 22 -2.85 -9.80 -9.97
N GLU A 23 -2.81 -8.81 -10.86
CA GLU A 23 -3.99 -8.05 -11.28
C GLU A 23 -5.08 -8.96 -11.86
N ASP A 24 -4.72 -9.91 -12.72
CA ASP A 24 -5.64 -10.91 -13.28
C ASP A 24 -6.13 -11.90 -12.21
N VAL A 25 -5.22 -12.39 -11.36
CA VAL A 25 -5.55 -13.37 -10.31
C VAL A 25 -6.52 -12.82 -9.27
N PHE A 26 -6.48 -11.52 -8.97
CA PHE A 26 -7.24 -10.89 -7.87
C PHE A 26 -8.28 -9.86 -8.34
N GLU A 27 -8.57 -9.77 -9.64
CA GLU A 27 -9.51 -8.78 -10.20
C GLU A 27 -10.89 -8.84 -9.52
N GLU A 28 -11.41 -10.04 -9.26
CA GLU A 28 -12.76 -10.25 -8.72
C GLU A 28 -12.85 -10.25 -7.19
N ASP A 29 -11.72 -10.40 -6.49
CA ASP A 29 -11.70 -10.51 -5.02
C ASP A 29 -11.79 -9.15 -4.33
N GLY A 30 -11.50 -8.07 -5.05
CA GLY A 30 -11.44 -6.72 -4.48
C GLY A 30 -10.20 -6.48 -3.60
N TRP A 31 -9.16 -7.32 -3.72
CA TRP A 31 -7.86 -7.11 -3.09
C TRP A 31 -6.97 -6.26 -4.00
N PRO A 32 -6.64 -5.02 -3.62
CA PRO A 32 -5.82 -4.15 -4.47
C PRO A 32 -4.44 -4.73 -4.71
N VAL A 33 -3.97 -4.60 -5.95
CA VAL A 33 -2.58 -4.86 -6.34
C VAL A 33 -1.87 -3.53 -6.56
N SER A 34 -0.63 -3.41 -6.08
CA SER A 34 0.20 -2.23 -6.31
C SER A 34 1.61 -2.63 -6.73
N ALA A 35 2.24 -1.78 -7.55
CA ALA A 35 3.65 -1.88 -7.89
C ALA A 35 4.32 -0.53 -7.66
N PHE A 36 5.41 -0.50 -6.88
CA PHE A 36 6.11 0.72 -6.51
C PHE A 36 7.63 0.50 -6.49
N GLU A 37 8.38 1.51 -6.91
CA GLU A 37 9.84 1.49 -6.85
C GLU A 37 10.29 1.85 -5.42
N VAL A 38 10.85 0.87 -4.71
CA VAL A 38 11.26 1.03 -3.29
C VAL A 38 12.71 1.48 -3.15
N ASP A 39 13.51 1.32 -4.21
CA ASP A 39 14.89 1.81 -4.31
C ASP A 39 15.17 2.19 -5.77
N GLU A 40 15.07 3.49 -6.07
CA GLU A 40 15.25 4.04 -7.43
C GLU A 40 16.70 3.91 -7.92
N ASP A 41 17.68 4.05 -7.02
CA ASP A 41 19.10 4.00 -7.37
C ASP A 41 19.50 2.59 -7.84
N ASN A 42 18.90 1.56 -7.24
CA ASN A 42 19.18 0.15 -7.56
C ASN A 42 18.11 -0.50 -8.45
N GLY A 43 17.05 0.23 -8.81
CA GLY A 43 15.95 -0.27 -9.63
C GLY A 43 15.19 -1.44 -8.98
N ILE A 44 14.98 -1.39 -7.67
CA ILE A 44 14.24 -2.41 -6.91
C ILE A 44 12.78 -1.99 -6.79
N TRP A 45 11.92 -2.89 -7.21
CA TRP A 45 10.48 -2.73 -7.26
C TRP A 45 9.81 -3.68 -6.28
N SER A 46 8.80 -3.20 -5.57
CA SER A 46 7.90 -4.02 -4.79
C SER A 46 6.56 -4.16 -5.51
N VAL A 47 6.06 -5.39 -5.65
CA VAL A 47 4.68 -5.66 -6.04
C VAL A 47 3.96 -6.24 -4.84
N SER A 48 2.77 -5.72 -4.54
CA SER A 48 2.04 -6.02 -3.32
C SER A 48 0.57 -6.31 -3.57
N VAL A 49 -0.02 -7.18 -2.75
CA VAL A 49 -1.45 -7.47 -2.67
C VAL A 49 -1.93 -7.15 -1.26
N TYR A 50 -3.03 -6.41 -1.14
CA TYR A 50 -3.61 -6.02 0.14
C TYR A 50 -4.86 -6.86 0.40
N ALA A 51 -4.67 -7.97 1.12
CA ALA A 51 -5.73 -8.88 1.49
C ALA A 51 -6.26 -8.55 2.88
N ASP A 52 -7.54 -8.86 3.13
CA ASP A 52 -8.04 -8.89 4.50
C ASP A 52 -7.23 -9.89 5.32
N THR A 53 -6.94 -9.57 6.58
CA THR A 53 -6.04 -10.38 7.42
C THR A 53 -6.51 -11.83 7.52
N GLU A 54 -7.83 -12.07 7.53
CA GLU A 54 -8.41 -13.41 7.60
C GLU A 54 -8.21 -14.24 6.31
N HIS A 55 -8.02 -13.58 5.17
CA HIS A 55 -7.80 -14.20 3.86
C HIS A 55 -6.35 -14.15 3.39
N ALA A 56 -5.43 -13.60 4.19
CA ALA A 56 -4.03 -13.42 3.80
C ALA A 56 -3.34 -14.74 3.40
N GLN A 57 -3.64 -15.85 4.09
CA GLN A 57 -3.07 -17.16 3.74
C GLN A 57 -3.58 -17.71 2.40
N GLU A 58 -4.85 -17.44 2.07
CA GLU A 58 -5.43 -17.80 0.78
C GLU A 58 -4.78 -17.01 -0.34
N ALA A 59 -4.67 -15.68 -0.16
CA ALA A 59 -4.02 -14.80 -1.09
C ALA A 59 -2.55 -15.19 -1.33
N GLU A 60 -1.80 -15.53 -0.27
CA GLU A 60 -0.41 -16.01 -0.38
C GLU A 60 -0.32 -17.31 -1.19
N THR A 61 -1.22 -18.26 -0.95
CA THR A 61 -1.26 -19.54 -1.68
C THR A 61 -1.51 -19.31 -3.16
N ARG A 62 -2.50 -18.47 -3.51
CA ARG A 62 -2.85 -18.14 -4.90
C ARG A 62 -1.73 -17.38 -5.60
N MET A 63 -1.11 -16.41 -4.91
CA MET A 63 0.05 -15.68 -5.39
C MET A 63 1.23 -16.63 -5.66
N THR A 64 1.54 -17.53 -4.73
CA THR A 64 2.61 -18.52 -4.90
C THR A 64 2.39 -19.38 -6.14
N LEU A 65 1.20 -19.98 -6.28
CA LEU A 65 0.88 -20.85 -7.42
C LEU A 65 0.98 -20.12 -8.76
N ALA A 66 0.49 -18.88 -8.84
CA ALA A 66 0.54 -18.08 -10.06
C ALA A 66 1.98 -17.72 -10.45
N LEU A 67 2.84 -17.41 -9.47
CA LEU A 67 4.24 -17.05 -9.70
C LEU A 67 5.10 -18.26 -10.05
N GLU A 68 4.88 -19.41 -9.39
CA GLU A 68 5.54 -20.67 -9.75
C GLU A 68 5.21 -21.10 -11.18
N ALA A 69 3.94 -21.00 -11.58
CA ALA A 69 3.51 -21.31 -12.95
C ALA A 69 4.18 -20.42 -14.00
N ALA A 70 4.61 -19.22 -13.63
CA ALA A 70 5.27 -18.25 -14.50
C ALA A 70 6.81 -18.25 -14.38
N ASP A 71 7.40 -19.17 -13.59
CA ASP A 71 8.85 -19.20 -13.27
C ASP A 71 9.35 -17.84 -12.74
N LEU A 72 8.55 -17.21 -11.88
CA LEU A 72 8.84 -15.94 -11.24
C LEU A 72 9.24 -16.15 -9.76
N PRO A 73 9.91 -15.16 -9.14
CA PRO A 73 10.29 -15.27 -7.73
C PRO A 73 9.09 -15.48 -6.81
N THR A 74 9.25 -16.27 -5.74
CA THR A 74 8.18 -16.66 -4.80
C THR A 74 8.48 -16.30 -3.34
N GLY A 75 9.50 -15.46 -3.11
CA GLY A 75 9.81 -14.95 -1.77
C GLY A 75 8.79 -13.90 -1.33
N ILE A 76 7.61 -14.34 -0.87
CA ILE A 76 6.52 -13.47 -0.42
C ILE A 76 6.76 -13.03 1.03
N GLY A 77 6.89 -11.72 1.22
CA GLY A 77 6.91 -11.07 2.53
C GLY A 77 5.51 -10.75 3.03
N HIS A 78 5.38 -10.61 4.35
CA HIS A 78 4.13 -10.29 5.04
C HIS A 78 4.31 -9.04 5.89
N GLU A 79 3.39 -8.10 5.74
CA GLU A 79 3.33 -6.88 6.55
C GLU A 79 1.89 -6.68 7.04
N PRO A 80 1.56 -7.07 8.29
CA PRO A 80 0.28 -6.75 8.89
C PRO A 80 0.14 -5.24 9.01
N LEU A 81 -0.97 -4.69 8.52
CA LEU A 81 -1.28 -3.28 8.62
C LEU A 81 -2.15 -3.03 9.86
N ASP A 82 -1.89 -1.91 10.53
CA ASP A 82 -2.69 -1.47 11.66
C ASP A 82 -3.93 -0.70 11.16
N ASP A 83 -5.03 -0.79 11.91
CA ASP A 83 -6.30 -0.10 11.60
C ASP A 83 -6.28 1.32 12.18
N ASP A 84 -5.23 2.07 11.83
CA ASP A 84 -5.01 3.44 12.30
C ASP A 84 -5.83 4.46 11.52
N ASP A 85 -6.49 5.38 12.24
CA ASP A 85 -7.14 6.54 11.63
C ASP A 85 -6.09 7.59 11.23
N TRP A 86 -5.47 7.36 10.07
CA TRP A 86 -4.46 8.23 9.48
C TRP A 86 -5.01 9.62 9.12
N VAL A 87 -6.32 9.73 8.83
CA VAL A 87 -6.97 11.02 8.57
C VAL A 87 -6.98 11.83 9.86
N ALA A 88 -7.48 11.27 10.96
CA ALA A 88 -7.48 11.97 12.25
C ALA A 88 -6.06 12.29 12.74
N LYS A 89 -5.10 11.38 12.53
CA LYS A 89 -3.69 11.63 12.88
C LYS A 89 -3.12 12.81 12.10
N THR A 90 -3.28 12.81 10.77
CA THR A 90 -2.78 13.89 9.90
C THR A 90 -3.48 15.21 10.19
N LEU A 91 -4.80 15.20 10.42
CA LEU A 91 -5.56 16.40 10.76
C LEU A 91 -5.10 17.03 12.08
N ARG A 92 -4.71 16.23 13.09
CA ARG A 92 -4.13 16.76 14.34
C ARG A 92 -2.79 17.47 14.13
N GLU A 93 -2.03 17.07 13.12
CA GLU A 93 -0.74 17.66 12.78
C GLU A 93 -0.86 18.87 11.85
N LEU A 94 -1.98 18.98 11.11
CA LEU A 94 -2.31 20.10 10.23
C LEU A 94 -2.90 21.30 10.98
N VAL A 95 -2.08 21.90 11.84
CA VAL A 95 -2.42 23.10 12.61
C VAL A 95 -2.58 24.34 11.71
N PRO A 96 -3.36 25.36 12.11
CA PRO A 96 -3.47 26.63 11.38
C PRO A 96 -2.10 27.27 11.08
N VAL A 97 -1.87 27.67 9.83
CA VAL A 97 -0.62 28.28 9.38
C VAL A 97 -0.80 29.78 9.22
N ARG A 98 0.08 30.59 9.84
CA ARG A 98 0.10 32.04 9.65
C ARG A 98 0.88 32.43 8.39
N SER A 99 0.23 33.12 7.46
CA SER A 99 0.83 33.67 6.24
C SER A 99 0.64 35.20 6.22
N GLY A 100 1.65 35.91 6.73
CA GLY A 100 1.60 37.37 6.90
C GLY A 100 0.45 37.82 7.81
N ARG A 101 -0.54 38.50 7.22
CA ARG A 101 -1.75 38.98 7.93
C ARG A 101 -2.92 37.98 7.90
N PHE A 102 -2.75 36.83 7.26
CA PHE A 102 -3.76 35.79 7.14
C PHE A 102 -3.41 34.59 8.02
N ILE A 103 -4.44 33.88 8.47
CA ILE A 103 -4.33 32.55 9.07
C ILE A 103 -5.07 31.60 8.12
N VAL A 104 -4.40 30.55 7.66
CA VAL A 104 -4.95 29.51 6.79
C VAL A 104 -5.16 28.27 7.63
N HIS A 105 -6.39 27.76 7.68
CA HIS A 105 -6.75 26.56 8.42
C HIS A 105 -7.76 25.73 7.63
N GLY A 106 -7.81 24.43 7.90
CA GLY A 106 -8.85 23.55 7.37
C GLY A 106 -10.18 23.73 8.10
N SER A 107 -11.25 23.13 7.57
CA SER A 107 -12.57 23.18 8.21
C SER A 107 -12.60 22.55 9.60
N HIS A 108 -11.66 21.65 9.89
CA HIS A 108 -11.51 20.94 11.17
C HIS A 108 -11.06 21.85 12.33
N ASP A 109 -10.39 22.97 12.06
CA ASP A 109 -9.89 23.92 13.07
C ASP A 109 -10.68 25.23 13.13
N ARG A 110 -11.91 25.23 12.61
CA ARG A 110 -12.75 26.43 12.46
C ARG A 110 -13.02 27.17 13.78
N ASP A 111 -13.12 26.43 14.89
CA ASP A 111 -13.45 26.99 16.21
C ASP A 111 -12.21 27.32 17.07
N ALA A 112 -11.01 27.02 16.57
CA ALA A 112 -9.76 27.24 17.27
C ALA A 112 -8.65 27.87 16.39
N PRO A 113 -8.89 28.93 15.60
CA PRO A 113 -7.81 29.60 14.88
C PRO A 113 -6.94 30.35 15.90
N ARG A 114 -5.88 29.70 16.38
CA ARG A 114 -4.78 30.34 17.10
C ARG A 114 -3.51 30.10 16.32
N ALA A 115 -2.89 31.21 15.91
CA ALA A 115 -1.57 31.23 15.28
C ALA A 115 -0.46 31.02 16.31
#